data_AF-A0A8B8V0W3-F1
#
_entry.id   AF-A0A8B8V0W3-F1
#
_cell.length_a   1.000
_cell.length_b   1.000
_cell.length_c   1.000
_cell.angle_alpha   90.00
_cell.angle_beta   90.00
_cell.angle_gamma   90.00
#
_symmetry.space_group_name_H-M   'P 1'
#
loop_
_entity.id
_entity.type
_entity.pdbx_description
1 polymer ?
#
loop_
_entity_poly.entity_id
_entity_poly.type
_entity_poly.pdbx_seq_one_letter_code
_entity_poly.pdbx_strand_id
1 'polypeptide(L)'
;MHDQEEWLDKDKTLVNEEENAGNNHSHAKKDFNNHRVGKSGIKELKKHANQKEISIQNRELTKQLTILRQENNHLQQACKILSENKITENRKSIEKWRTICEMELSFILNSTLIKINRMGGYKDFLEKEMEAKKRRLEYQIDSGMEDQIYDIKESEEFKQLSKVEQQEWESQMNEQLKELEKNKIAELEKLNKVLLDCEGKEFGMAELCIRLKLDYNLIFPQ
;
A
#
# COMPACT_ATOMS: atom_id res chain seq x y z
N MET A 1 -25.79 14.42 -17.14
CA MET A 1 -25.74 13.03 -17.63
C MET A 1 -24.57 12.40 -16.88
N HIS A 2 -24.68 12.01 -15.62
CA HIS A 2 -25.68 11.10 -14.98
C HIS A 2 -25.56 9.66 -15.49
N ASP A 3 -25.82 8.74 -14.57
CA ASP A 3 -25.67 7.27 -14.63
C ASP A 3 -24.18 6.87 -14.44
N GLN A 4 -23.70 6.34 -13.29
CA GLN A 4 -24.24 5.34 -12.33
C GLN A 4 -24.67 4.07 -13.08
N GLU A 5 -24.09 2.89 -12.83
CA GLU A 5 -24.22 2.01 -11.65
C GLU A 5 -23.11 0.90 -11.74
N GLU A 6 -22.85 -0.02 -10.82
CA GLU A 6 -23.03 -0.15 -9.35
C GLU A 6 -22.45 -1.53 -8.97
N TRP A 7 -21.22 -1.63 -8.44
CA TRP A 7 -20.68 -2.90 -7.89
C TRP A 7 -19.65 -2.64 -6.79
N LEU A 8 -20.12 -2.32 -5.58
CA LEU A 8 -19.31 -2.30 -4.35
C LEU A 8 -20.22 -2.60 -3.13
N ASP A 9 -20.67 -3.85 -3.02
CA ASP A 9 -21.07 -4.37 -1.70
C ASP A 9 -19.81 -4.45 -0.83
N LYS A 10 -19.71 -3.71 0.28
CA LYS A 10 -20.47 -3.90 1.54
C LYS A 10 -20.20 -5.26 2.20
N ASP A 11 -18.97 -5.43 2.68
CA ASP A 11 -18.72 -6.10 3.97
C ASP A 11 -17.33 -5.77 4.56
N LYS A 12 -17.02 -4.47 4.63
CA LYS A 12 -16.01 -3.95 5.57
C LYS A 12 -16.69 -3.65 6.91
N THR A 13 -16.84 -4.65 7.76
CA THR A 13 -17.24 -4.43 9.15
C THR A 13 -16.06 -3.87 9.95
N LEU A 14 -16.03 -2.55 10.09
CA LEU A 14 -15.10 -1.84 10.97
C LEU A 14 -15.40 -2.15 12.43
N VAL A 15 -14.33 -2.22 13.22
CA VAL A 15 -14.39 -2.28 14.69
C VAL A 15 -14.87 -0.92 15.21
N ASN A 16 -15.90 -0.90 16.06
CA ASN A 16 -16.25 0.28 16.84
C ASN A 16 -15.86 0.04 18.30
N GLU A 17 -14.87 0.80 18.77
CA GLU A 17 -14.56 1.00 20.17
C GLU A 17 -15.25 2.28 20.68
N GLU A 18 -15.56 2.31 21.98
CA GLU A 18 -15.98 3.48 22.76
C GLU A 18 -17.38 4.07 22.39
N GLU A 19 -18.12 4.75 23.27
CA GLU A 19 -17.73 5.53 24.44
C GLU A 19 -18.51 5.25 25.74
N ASN A 20 -17.90 5.75 26.81
CA ASN A 20 -18.31 5.68 28.21
C ASN A 20 -18.98 7.00 28.65
N ALA A 21 -20.23 6.97 29.13
CA ALA A 21 -20.88 8.15 29.69
C ALA A 21 -21.82 7.78 30.84
N GLY A 22 -21.37 8.04 32.08
CA GLY A 22 -22.25 8.05 33.25
C GLY A 22 -22.33 9.44 33.86
N ASN A 23 -23.49 9.79 34.45
CA ASN A 23 -23.49 10.63 35.66
C ASN A 23 -24.76 10.46 36.51
N ASN A 24 -24.73 11.05 37.71
CA ASN A 24 -25.45 10.61 38.91
C ASN A 24 -26.60 11.55 39.36
N HIS A 25 -27.15 11.23 40.55
CA HIS A 25 -28.07 11.98 41.44
C HIS A 25 -29.58 11.78 41.18
N SER A 26 -30.47 11.66 42.18
CA SER A 26 -30.36 11.61 43.65
C SER A 26 -31.58 10.82 44.22
N HIS A 27 -31.84 10.60 45.52
CA HIS A 27 -31.26 11.07 46.80
C HIS A 27 -31.49 9.98 47.88
N ALA A 28 -30.68 9.92 48.94
CA ALA A 28 -30.90 8.98 50.06
C ALA A 28 -31.99 9.45 51.05
N LYS A 29 -32.86 8.53 51.50
CA LYS A 29 -33.46 8.57 52.84
C LYS A 29 -33.29 7.22 53.52
N LYS A 30 -32.71 7.25 54.73
CA LYS A 30 -32.67 6.11 55.65
C LYS A 30 -34.07 5.92 56.22
N ASP A 31 -34.54 4.68 56.25
CA ASP A 31 -35.41 4.21 57.33
C ASP A 31 -34.81 2.93 57.91
N PHE A 32 -34.57 2.95 59.22
CA PHE A 32 -34.23 1.76 59.99
C PHE A 32 -35.51 0.96 60.23
N ASN A 33 -35.58 -0.30 59.77
CA ASN A 33 -36.28 -1.29 60.58
C ASN A 33 -35.74 -2.71 60.43
N ASN A 34 -35.96 -3.48 61.49
CA ASN A 34 -35.26 -4.72 61.79
C ASN A 34 -35.90 -5.97 61.17
N HIS A 35 -35.08 -7.03 61.09
CA HIS A 35 -35.50 -8.43 61.18
C HIS A 35 -36.44 -9.01 60.09
N ARG A 36 -35.84 -9.56 59.03
CA ARG A 36 -35.76 -11.03 58.83
C ARG A 36 -34.97 -11.34 57.55
N VAL A 37 -33.85 -12.07 57.67
CA VAL A 37 -33.26 -12.78 56.51
C VAL A 37 -34.16 -13.98 56.21
N GLY A 38 -35.27 -13.70 55.52
CA GLY A 38 -36.22 -14.71 55.10
C GLY A 38 -35.58 -15.68 54.10
N LYS A 39 -35.95 -16.96 54.19
CA LYS A 39 -35.45 -18.04 53.31
C LYS A 39 -35.80 -17.83 51.80
N SER A 40 -36.46 -16.75 51.41
CA SER A 40 -36.71 -16.36 50.02
C SER A 40 -35.49 -15.73 49.33
N GLY A 41 -34.77 -14.81 49.98
CA GLY A 41 -33.65 -14.10 49.34
C GLY A 41 -32.51 -15.02 48.89
N ILE A 42 -32.25 -16.10 49.64
CA ILE A 42 -31.27 -17.13 49.25
C ILE A 42 -31.77 -17.96 48.04
N LYS A 43 -33.08 -18.18 47.91
CA LYS A 43 -33.67 -18.87 46.75
C LYS A 43 -33.63 -17.99 45.50
N GLU A 44 -33.88 -16.70 45.64
CA GLU A 44 -33.78 -15.71 44.55
C GLU A 44 -32.34 -15.57 44.07
N LEU A 45 -31.37 -15.42 44.98
CA LEU A 45 -29.94 -15.39 44.63
C LEU A 45 -29.49 -16.68 43.92
N LYS A 46 -29.91 -17.87 44.37
CA LYS A 46 -29.63 -19.13 43.67
C LYS A 46 -30.32 -19.20 42.30
N LYS A 47 -31.54 -18.72 42.16
CA LYS A 47 -32.24 -18.65 40.87
C LYS A 47 -31.52 -17.72 39.89
N HIS A 48 -31.08 -16.55 40.34
CA HIS A 48 -30.28 -15.62 39.52
C HIS A 48 -28.89 -16.15 39.18
N ALA A 49 -28.22 -16.88 40.09
CA ALA A 49 -26.95 -17.54 39.80
C ALA A 49 -27.13 -18.61 38.69
N ASN A 50 -28.07 -19.53 38.85
CA ASN A 50 -28.38 -20.54 37.85
C ASN A 50 -28.78 -19.90 36.50
N GLN A 51 -29.54 -18.80 36.51
CA GLN A 51 -29.95 -18.12 35.28
C GLN A 51 -28.79 -17.40 34.57
N LYS A 52 -27.81 -16.88 35.32
CA LYS A 52 -26.55 -16.38 34.75
C LYS A 52 -25.70 -17.51 34.16
N GLU A 53 -25.61 -18.64 34.84
CA GLU A 53 -24.86 -19.81 34.36
C GLU A 53 -25.46 -20.40 33.08
N ILE A 54 -26.81 -20.55 33.03
CA ILE A 54 -27.54 -20.92 31.81
C ILE A 54 -27.32 -19.88 30.69
N SER A 55 -27.27 -18.58 31.01
CA SER A 55 -26.99 -17.53 30.02
C SER A 55 -25.58 -17.63 29.44
N ILE A 56 -24.57 -17.95 30.27
CA ILE A 56 -23.19 -18.17 29.83
C ILE A 56 -23.09 -19.41 28.94
N GLN A 57 -23.71 -20.53 29.36
CA GLN A 57 -23.75 -21.76 28.57
C GLN A 57 -24.45 -21.56 27.21
N ASN A 58 -25.60 -20.87 27.19
CA ASN A 58 -26.29 -20.53 25.94
C ASN A 58 -25.47 -19.63 25.02
N ARG A 59 -24.74 -18.64 25.56
CA ARG A 59 -23.81 -17.80 24.78
C ARG A 59 -22.70 -18.65 24.16
N GLU A 60 -22.14 -19.59 24.91
CA GLU A 60 -21.05 -20.44 24.45
C GLU A 60 -21.52 -21.45 23.40
N LEU A 61 -22.65 -22.12 23.62
CA LEU A 61 -23.29 -22.98 22.62
C LEU A 61 -23.66 -22.21 21.34
N THR A 62 -24.11 -20.96 21.46
CA THR A 62 -24.41 -20.11 20.29
C THR A 62 -23.15 -19.79 19.48
N LYS A 63 -22.00 -19.51 20.12
CA LYS A 63 -20.72 -19.33 19.41
C LYS A 63 -20.32 -20.61 18.68
N GLN A 64 -20.34 -21.75 19.37
CA GLN A 64 -19.97 -23.04 18.80
C GLN A 64 -20.86 -23.38 17.60
N LEU A 65 -22.17 -23.14 17.70
CA LEU A 65 -23.13 -23.33 16.62
C LEU A 65 -22.85 -22.38 15.43
N THR A 66 -22.44 -21.14 15.68
CA THR A 66 -22.02 -20.20 14.63
C THR A 66 -20.74 -20.67 13.92
N ILE A 67 -19.72 -21.13 14.67
CA ILE A 67 -18.48 -21.66 14.12
C ILE A 67 -18.77 -22.90 13.25
N LEU A 68 -19.53 -23.87 13.78
CA LEU A 68 -19.92 -25.08 13.06
C LEU A 68 -20.75 -24.78 11.79
N ARG A 69 -21.57 -23.72 11.79
CA ARG A 69 -22.27 -23.25 10.59
C ARG A 69 -21.31 -22.66 9.56
N GLN A 70 -20.33 -21.85 9.97
CA GLN A 70 -19.30 -21.32 9.09
C GLN A 70 -18.46 -22.43 8.47
N GLU A 71 -17.99 -23.39 9.28
CA GLU A 71 -17.26 -24.58 8.83
C GLU A 71 -18.09 -25.42 7.85
N ASN A 72 -19.37 -25.67 8.14
CA ASN A 72 -20.25 -26.42 7.24
C ASN A 72 -20.44 -25.69 5.90
N ASN A 73 -20.64 -24.37 5.92
CA ASN A 73 -20.74 -23.55 4.71
C ASN A 73 -19.44 -23.57 3.90
N HIS A 74 -18.27 -23.45 4.54
CA HIS A 74 -16.96 -23.56 3.88
C HIS A 74 -16.76 -24.95 3.25
N LEU A 75 -17.13 -26.03 3.95
CA LEU A 75 -17.06 -27.40 3.43
C LEU A 75 -18.01 -27.60 2.24
N GLN A 76 -19.24 -27.10 2.29
CA GLN A 76 -20.18 -27.16 1.17
C GLN A 76 -19.62 -26.41 -0.06
N GLN A 77 -19.04 -25.22 0.13
CA GLN A 77 -18.39 -24.46 -0.94
C GLN A 77 -17.18 -25.21 -1.51
N ALA A 78 -16.32 -25.79 -0.66
CA ALA A 78 -15.17 -26.58 -1.08
C ALA A 78 -15.60 -27.83 -1.88
N CYS A 79 -16.61 -28.57 -1.41
CA CYS A 79 -17.18 -29.71 -2.14
C CYS A 79 -17.75 -29.29 -3.50
N LYS A 80 -18.46 -28.15 -3.58
CA LYS A 80 -18.95 -27.62 -4.85
C LYS A 80 -17.79 -27.29 -5.80
N ILE A 81 -16.79 -26.54 -5.33
CA ILE A 81 -15.61 -26.16 -6.10
C ILE A 81 -14.83 -27.39 -6.61
N LEU A 82 -14.68 -28.44 -5.79
CA LEU A 82 -14.04 -29.70 -6.17
C LEU A 82 -14.88 -30.54 -7.16
N SER A 83 -16.21 -30.47 -7.08
CA SER A 83 -17.11 -31.17 -8.01
C SER A 83 -17.18 -30.51 -9.40
N GLU A 84 -16.81 -29.24 -9.50
CA GLU A 84 -16.83 -28.49 -10.75
C GLU A 84 -15.49 -28.66 -11.51
N ASN A 85 -15.55 -29.15 -12.75
CA ASN A 85 -14.38 -29.27 -13.65
C ASN A 85 -13.66 -27.93 -13.92
N LYS A 86 -14.25 -26.79 -13.52
CA LYS A 86 -13.72 -25.44 -13.65
C LYS A 86 -12.30 -25.27 -13.13
N ILE A 87 -11.86 -25.98 -12.09
CA ILE A 87 -10.44 -25.94 -11.65
C ILE A 87 -9.52 -26.38 -12.79
N THR A 88 -9.86 -27.48 -13.47
CA THR A 88 -9.05 -28.02 -14.57
C THR A 88 -9.12 -27.16 -15.82
N GLU A 89 -10.28 -26.54 -16.09
CA GLU A 89 -10.46 -25.61 -17.20
C GLU A 89 -9.72 -24.30 -16.96
N ASN A 90 -9.81 -23.73 -15.75
CA ASN A 90 -9.05 -22.55 -15.35
C ASN A 90 -7.54 -22.82 -15.45
N ARG A 91 -7.05 -23.98 -15.00
CA ARG A 91 -5.63 -24.36 -15.15
C ARG A 91 -5.22 -24.44 -16.62
N LYS A 92 -6.05 -25.03 -17.50
CA LYS A 92 -5.80 -25.04 -18.95
C LYS A 92 -5.81 -23.63 -19.56
N SER A 93 -6.68 -22.74 -19.09
CA SER A 93 -6.74 -21.35 -19.55
C SER A 93 -5.54 -20.55 -19.10
N ILE A 94 -5.09 -20.70 -17.84
CA ILE A 94 -3.85 -20.10 -17.33
C ILE A 94 -2.66 -20.54 -18.19
N GLU A 95 -2.55 -21.84 -18.49
CA GLU A 95 -1.46 -22.37 -19.31
C GLU A 95 -1.47 -21.78 -20.72
N LYS A 96 -2.63 -21.73 -21.39
CA LYS A 96 -2.77 -21.08 -22.70
C LYS A 96 -2.34 -19.61 -22.70
N TRP A 97 -2.77 -18.85 -21.69
CA TRP A 97 -2.40 -17.45 -21.56
C TRP A 97 -0.90 -17.27 -21.29
N ARG A 98 -0.30 -18.13 -20.47
CA ARG A 98 1.16 -18.17 -20.30
C ARG A 98 1.88 -18.39 -21.63
N THR A 99 1.54 -19.45 -22.37
CA THR A 99 2.17 -19.72 -23.69
C THR A 99 2.02 -18.55 -24.65
N ILE A 100 0.87 -17.87 -24.68
CA ILE A 100 0.68 -16.64 -25.49
C ILE A 100 1.65 -15.54 -25.04
N CYS A 101 1.71 -15.23 -23.75
CA CYS A 101 2.61 -14.23 -23.20
C CYS A 101 4.10 -14.58 -23.44
N GLU A 102 4.50 -15.85 -23.31
CA GLU A 102 5.86 -16.32 -23.60
C GLU A 102 6.24 -16.08 -25.06
N MET A 103 5.34 -16.39 -26.00
CA MET A 103 5.55 -16.15 -27.43
C MET A 103 5.63 -14.65 -27.76
N GLU A 104 4.72 -13.84 -27.23
CA GLU A 104 4.71 -12.39 -27.44
C GLU A 104 5.96 -11.72 -26.84
N LEU A 105 6.35 -12.09 -25.61
CA LEU A 105 7.56 -11.60 -24.98
C LEU A 105 8.82 -12.03 -25.73
N SER A 106 8.86 -13.25 -26.27
CA SER A 106 9.97 -13.71 -27.13
C SER A 106 10.08 -12.89 -28.42
N PHE A 107 8.94 -12.54 -29.05
CA PHE A 107 8.91 -11.65 -30.20
C PHE A 107 9.39 -10.23 -29.85
N ILE A 108 8.89 -9.66 -28.75
CA ILE A 108 9.28 -8.33 -28.27
C ILE A 108 10.76 -8.30 -27.91
N LEU A 109 11.27 -9.31 -27.20
CA LEU A 109 12.69 -9.47 -26.84
C LEU A 109 13.58 -9.47 -28.07
N ASN A 110 13.27 -10.32 -29.07
CA ASN A 110 14.02 -10.37 -30.32
C ASN A 110 14.01 -9.00 -31.05
N SER A 111 12.85 -8.34 -31.13
CA SER A 111 12.74 -7.01 -31.75
C SER A 111 13.54 -5.93 -31.00
N THR A 112 13.70 -6.08 -29.69
CA THR A 112 14.42 -5.17 -28.79
C THR A 112 15.92 -5.41 -28.84
N LEU A 113 16.36 -6.68 -28.83
CA LEU A 113 17.76 -7.07 -29.02
C LEU A 113 18.32 -6.57 -30.35
N ILE A 114 17.55 -6.64 -31.44
CA ILE A 114 17.96 -6.05 -32.73
C ILE A 114 18.23 -4.54 -32.62
N LYS A 115 17.41 -3.80 -31.87
CA LYS A 115 17.61 -2.35 -31.64
C LYS A 115 18.82 -2.10 -30.75
N ILE A 116 18.97 -2.85 -29.65
CA ILE A 116 20.08 -2.75 -28.71
C ILE A 116 21.42 -3.05 -29.42
N ASN A 117 21.49 -4.13 -30.20
CA ASN A 117 22.70 -4.49 -30.94
C ASN A 117 23.06 -3.44 -32.00
N ARG A 118 22.08 -2.82 -32.68
CA ARG A 118 22.30 -1.66 -33.56
C ARG A 118 22.79 -0.41 -32.83
N MET A 119 22.57 -0.31 -31.52
CA MET A 119 23.07 0.80 -30.69
C MET A 119 24.47 0.55 -30.11
N GLY A 120 25.08 -0.62 -30.34
CA GLY A 120 26.39 -1.02 -29.80
C GLY A 120 26.33 -2.17 -28.78
N GLY A 121 25.14 -2.58 -28.36
CA GLY A 121 24.93 -3.60 -27.32
C GLY A 121 24.23 -3.04 -26.09
N TYR A 122 24.09 -3.87 -25.05
CA TYR A 122 23.30 -3.50 -23.87
C TYR A 122 23.96 -2.40 -23.03
N LYS A 123 25.30 -2.40 -22.94
CA LYS A 123 26.07 -1.35 -22.27
C LYS A 123 25.83 0.03 -22.90
N ASP A 124 26.06 0.17 -24.21
CA ASP A 124 25.81 1.40 -24.97
C ASP A 124 24.35 1.88 -24.90
N PHE A 125 23.39 0.95 -24.86
CA PHE A 125 21.98 1.28 -24.67
C PHE A 125 21.73 1.89 -23.28
N LEU A 126 22.27 1.29 -22.22
CA LEU A 126 22.16 1.83 -20.86
C LEU A 126 22.88 3.17 -20.75
N GLU A 127 24.11 3.30 -21.26
CA GLU A 127 24.86 4.56 -21.24
C GLU A 127 24.05 5.70 -21.90
N LYS A 128 23.42 5.45 -23.05
CA LYS A 128 22.53 6.42 -23.71
C LYS A 128 21.27 6.74 -22.89
N GLU A 129 20.69 5.75 -22.20
CA GLU A 129 19.55 5.95 -21.32
C GLU A 129 19.92 6.80 -20.09
N MET A 130 21.09 6.56 -19.48
CA MET A 130 21.58 7.30 -18.31
C MET A 130 22.02 8.71 -18.68
N GLU A 131 22.68 8.89 -19.81
CA GLU A 131 23.07 10.21 -20.34
C GLU A 131 21.84 11.06 -20.70
N ALA A 132 20.74 10.44 -21.15
CA ALA A 132 19.46 11.13 -21.34
C ALA A 132 18.79 11.51 -19.99
N LYS A 133 18.89 10.66 -18.95
CA LYS A 133 18.41 10.99 -17.59
C LYS A 133 19.23 12.11 -16.96
N LYS A 134 20.56 12.05 -17.08
CA LYS A 134 21.49 13.09 -16.63
C LYS A 134 21.15 14.45 -17.23
N ARG A 135 21.05 14.54 -18.57
CA ARG A 135 20.67 15.80 -19.24
C ARG A 135 19.29 16.31 -18.83
N ARG A 136 18.34 15.43 -18.48
CA ARG A 136 17.05 15.82 -17.93
C ARG A 136 17.16 16.37 -16.51
N LEU A 137 17.98 15.76 -15.64
CA LEU A 137 18.22 16.25 -14.28
C LEU A 137 18.96 17.59 -14.28
N GLU A 138 19.96 17.75 -15.15
CA GLU A 138 20.64 19.03 -15.39
C GLU A 138 19.62 20.09 -15.80
N TYR A 139 18.81 19.85 -16.84
CA TYR A 139 17.77 20.79 -17.27
C TYR A 139 16.74 21.12 -16.17
N GLN A 140 16.33 20.15 -15.34
CA GLN A 140 15.36 20.39 -14.26
C GLN A 140 15.92 21.25 -13.10
N ILE A 141 17.23 21.30 -12.93
CA ILE A 141 17.90 22.11 -11.89
C ILE A 141 18.27 23.48 -12.47
N ASP A 142 18.80 23.49 -13.69
CA ASP A 142 19.25 24.70 -14.38
C ASP A 142 18.06 25.57 -14.88
N SER A 143 16.82 25.05 -14.95
CA SER A 143 15.63 25.77 -15.46
C SER A 143 15.00 26.77 -14.48
N GLY A 144 15.84 27.59 -13.85
CA GLY A 144 15.43 28.89 -13.31
C GLY A 144 15.35 29.03 -11.80
N MET A 145 15.99 28.16 -11.00
CA MET A 145 16.17 28.47 -9.58
C MET A 145 17.19 29.61 -9.37
N GLU A 146 18.29 29.59 -10.12
CA GLU A 146 19.26 30.69 -10.11
C GLU A 146 18.63 31.99 -10.64
N ASP A 147 17.83 31.91 -11.70
CA ASP A 147 17.06 33.05 -12.23
C ASP A 147 16.04 33.58 -11.21
N GLN A 148 15.29 32.71 -10.52
CA GLN A 148 14.36 33.13 -9.46
C GLN A 148 15.07 33.80 -8.27
N ILE A 149 16.25 33.29 -7.87
CA ILE A 149 17.07 33.90 -6.81
C ILE A 149 17.57 35.28 -7.28
N TYR A 150 17.94 35.42 -8.54
CA TYR A 150 18.34 36.70 -9.15
C TYR A 150 17.18 37.70 -9.16
N ASP A 151 16.02 37.31 -9.69
CA ASP A 151 14.80 38.13 -9.78
C ASP A 151 14.33 38.61 -8.40
N ILE A 152 14.29 37.73 -7.40
CA ILE A 152 13.91 38.10 -6.03
C ILE A 152 14.95 39.06 -5.43
N LYS A 153 16.24 38.86 -5.68
CA LYS A 153 17.31 39.76 -5.20
C LYS A 153 17.27 41.13 -5.89
N GLU A 154 16.80 41.22 -7.13
CA GLU A 154 16.52 42.49 -7.80
C GLU A 154 15.19 43.12 -7.40
N SER A 155 14.27 42.39 -6.78
CA SER A 155 12.97 42.90 -6.36
C SER A 155 13.07 44.08 -5.37
N GLU A 156 12.10 44.99 -5.44
CA GLU A 156 12.05 46.15 -4.55
C GLU A 156 11.67 45.75 -3.11
N GLU A 157 10.93 44.65 -2.94
CA GLU A 157 10.61 44.04 -1.64
C GLU A 157 11.88 43.56 -0.92
N PHE A 158 12.75 42.81 -1.62
CA PHE A 158 14.02 42.36 -1.04
C PHE A 158 14.95 43.53 -0.68
N LYS A 159 14.97 44.59 -1.50
CA LYS A 159 15.76 45.81 -1.24
C LYS A 159 15.26 46.62 -0.04
N GLN A 160 13.99 46.47 0.35
CA GLN A 160 13.40 47.12 1.52
C GLN A 160 13.64 46.36 2.84
N LEU A 161 13.98 45.08 2.78
CA LEU A 161 14.37 44.28 3.95
C LEU A 161 15.58 44.89 4.67
N SER A 162 15.69 44.66 5.98
CA SER A 162 16.91 44.99 6.73
C SER A 162 18.08 44.11 6.27
N LYS A 163 19.30 44.59 6.51
CA LYS A 163 20.53 43.84 6.17
C LYS A 163 20.60 42.46 6.84
N VAL A 164 19.95 42.29 8.00
CA VAL A 164 19.90 41.01 8.72
C VAL A 164 18.97 40.04 8.01
N GLU A 165 17.77 40.50 7.62
CA GLU A 165 16.79 39.69 6.88
C GLU A 165 17.29 39.32 5.47
N GLN A 166 17.96 40.25 4.78
CA GLN A 166 18.63 39.96 3.49
C GLN A 166 19.68 38.86 3.64
N GLN A 167 20.52 38.94 4.67
CA GLN A 167 21.57 37.95 4.93
C GLN A 167 21.00 36.59 5.35
N GLU A 168 19.91 36.57 6.11
CA GLU A 168 19.20 35.34 6.49
C GLU A 168 18.56 34.66 5.27
N TRP A 169 17.87 35.43 4.41
CA TRP A 169 17.30 34.91 3.16
C TRP A 169 18.37 34.38 2.20
N GLU A 170 19.48 35.11 2.02
CA GLU A 170 20.62 34.64 1.22
C GLU A 170 21.21 33.34 1.80
N SER A 171 21.27 33.19 3.13
CA SER A 171 21.71 31.95 3.77
C SER A 171 20.75 30.79 3.47
N GLN A 172 19.44 31.02 3.56
CA GLN A 172 18.42 29.99 3.28
C GLN A 172 18.44 29.55 1.81
N MET A 173 18.53 30.49 0.85
CA MET A 173 18.63 30.15 -0.58
C MET A 173 19.92 29.40 -0.91
N ASN A 174 21.06 29.81 -0.32
CA ASN A 174 22.32 29.06 -0.46
C ASN A 174 22.26 27.65 0.15
N GLU A 175 21.49 27.44 1.22
CA GLU A 175 21.28 26.11 1.79
C GLU A 175 20.39 25.23 0.90
N GLN A 176 19.33 25.81 0.30
CA GLN A 176 18.48 25.10 -0.67
C GLN A 176 19.26 24.71 -1.94
N LEU A 177 20.08 25.60 -2.50
CA LEU A 177 20.97 25.29 -3.63
C LEU A 177 21.94 24.14 -3.30
N LYS A 178 22.57 24.17 -2.11
CA LYS A 178 23.47 23.09 -1.67
C LYS A 178 22.76 21.75 -1.51
N GLU A 179 21.54 21.73 -0.97
CA GLU A 179 20.79 20.49 -0.83
C GLU A 179 20.34 19.94 -2.19
N LEU A 180 20.03 20.80 -3.16
CA LEU A 180 19.74 20.39 -4.54
C LEU A 180 20.97 19.87 -5.27
N GLU A 181 22.13 20.52 -5.14
CA GLU A 181 23.40 20.04 -5.68
C GLU A 181 23.79 18.69 -5.06
N LYS A 182 23.62 18.52 -3.74
CA LYS A 182 23.80 17.26 -3.03
C LYS A 182 22.85 16.17 -3.52
N ASN A 183 21.58 16.50 -3.79
CA ASN A 183 20.64 15.57 -4.39
C ASN A 183 21.02 15.20 -5.84
N LYS A 184 21.48 16.16 -6.65
CA LYS A 184 22.03 15.94 -8.01
C LYS A 184 23.19 14.95 -7.97
N ILE A 185 24.17 15.16 -7.08
CA ILE A 185 25.31 14.25 -6.88
C ILE A 185 24.82 12.85 -6.49
N ALA A 186 23.93 12.75 -5.49
CA ALA A 186 23.39 11.46 -5.04
C ALA A 186 22.58 10.71 -6.12
N GLU A 187 21.90 11.42 -7.04
CA GLU A 187 21.23 10.78 -8.18
C GLU A 187 22.21 10.37 -9.28
N LEU A 188 23.21 11.19 -9.60
CA LEU A 188 24.27 10.83 -10.54
C LEU A 188 25.08 9.62 -10.05
N GLU A 189 25.37 9.53 -8.74
CA GLU A 189 26.00 8.35 -8.13
C GLU A 189 25.13 7.09 -8.26
N LYS A 190 23.81 7.18 -8.02
CA LYS A 190 22.88 6.05 -8.25
C LYS A 190 22.89 5.62 -9.73
N LEU A 191 22.90 6.57 -10.67
CA LEU A 191 22.95 6.27 -12.10
C LEU A 191 24.28 5.59 -12.49
N ASN A 192 25.41 6.10 -12.01
CA ASN A 192 26.72 5.49 -12.23
C ASN A 192 26.82 4.08 -11.63
N LYS A 193 26.25 3.87 -10.44
CA LYS A 193 26.21 2.54 -9.82
C LYS A 193 25.45 1.52 -10.67
N VAL A 194 24.32 1.91 -11.26
CA VAL A 194 23.57 1.02 -12.18
C VAL A 194 24.40 0.63 -13.41
N LEU A 195 25.21 1.55 -13.97
CA LEU A 195 26.12 1.21 -15.08
C LEU A 195 27.20 0.20 -14.66
N LEU A 196 27.80 0.37 -13.49
CA LEU A 196 28.78 -0.57 -12.92
C LEU A 196 28.15 -1.93 -12.63
N ASP A 197 26.98 -1.95 -11.98
CA ASP A 197 26.22 -3.17 -11.67
C ASP A 197 25.74 -3.90 -12.94
N CYS A 198 25.73 -3.25 -14.10
CA CYS A 198 25.36 -3.83 -15.40
C CYS A 198 26.54 -4.29 -16.27
N GLU A 199 27.79 -4.09 -15.84
CA GLU A 199 28.95 -4.55 -16.61
C GLU A 199 28.97 -6.08 -16.75
N GLY A 200 29.11 -6.58 -17.98
CA GLY A 200 29.07 -8.00 -18.30
C GLY A 200 27.67 -8.65 -18.26
N LYS A 201 26.59 -7.89 -18.00
CA LYS A 201 25.21 -8.40 -18.11
C LYS A 201 24.67 -8.24 -19.54
N GLU A 202 23.72 -9.08 -19.91
CA GLU A 202 22.98 -9.01 -21.18
C GLU A 202 21.51 -8.61 -20.96
N PHE A 203 20.85 -8.09 -22.00
CA PHE A 203 19.43 -7.77 -21.97
C PHE A 203 18.58 -9.05 -22.06
N GLY A 204 18.19 -9.59 -20.90
CA GLY A 204 17.42 -10.83 -20.81
C GLY A 204 15.89 -10.65 -20.71
N MET A 205 15.17 -11.78 -20.72
CA MET A 205 13.70 -11.80 -20.58
C MET A 205 13.20 -11.17 -19.27
N ALA A 206 13.94 -11.37 -18.17
CA ALA A 206 13.60 -10.77 -16.88
C ALA A 206 13.69 -9.23 -16.91
N GLU A 207 14.74 -8.67 -17.52
CA GLU A 207 14.91 -7.22 -17.71
C GLU A 207 13.79 -6.64 -18.60
N LEU A 208 13.39 -7.36 -19.65
CA LEU A 208 12.23 -6.97 -20.47
C LEU A 208 10.93 -6.94 -19.64
N CYS A 209 10.68 -7.96 -18.81
CA CYS A 209 9.49 -8.00 -17.96
C CYS A 209 9.47 -6.86 -16.93
N ILE A 210 10.62 -6.55 -16.32
CA ILE A 210 10.78 -5.40 -15.40
C ILE A 210 10.42 -4.08 -16.12
N ARG A 211 10.95 -3.86 -17.33
CA ARG A 211 10.66 -2.65 -18.12
C ARG A 211 9.20 -2.55 -18.58
N LEU A 212 8.55 -3.67 -18.86
CA LEU A 212 7.13 -3.75 -19.19
C LEU A 212 6.20 -3.75 -17.95
N LYS A 213 6.75 -3.76 -16.73
CA LYS A 213 6.02 -3.87 -15.45
C LYS A 213 5.17 -5.15 -15.35
N LEU A 214 5.71 -6.27 -15.84
CA LEU A 214 5.08 -7.58 -15.78
C LEU A 214 5.71 -8.45 -14.68
N ASP A 215 4.89 -9.25 -14.00
CA ASP A 215 5.38 -10.28 -13.08
C ASP A 215 5.97 -11.44 -13.88
N TYR A 216 7.30 -11.59 -13.81
CA TYR A 216 8.03 -12.67 -14.46
C TYR A 216 7.56 -14.05 -14.00
N ASN A 217 7.29 -14.23 -12.70
CA ASN A 217 6.94 -15.54 -12.12
C ASN A 217 5.50 -15.97 -12.45
N LEU A 218 4.63 -15.00 -12.79
CA LEU A 218 3.27 -15.29 -13.26
C LEU A 218 3.30 -15.99 -14.63
N ILE A 219 4.23 -15.59 -15.50
CA ILE A 219 4.40 -16.09 -16.87
C ILE A 219 5.31 -17.32 -16.89
N PHE A 220 6.49 -17.22 -16.27
CA PHE A 220 7.53 -18.24 -16.19
C PHE A 220 7.62 -18.81 -14.75
N PRO A 221 6.70 -19.70 -14.34
CA PRO A 221 6.80 -20.38 -13.04
C PRO A 221 8.01 -21.33 -13.01
N GLN A 222 8.58 -21.53 -11.81
CA GLN A 222 9.61 -22.53 -11.52
C GLN A 222 9.03 -23.94 -11.37
#